data_AF-A0A3D1F7T6-F1
#
_entry.id   AF-A0A3D1F7T6-F1
#
_cell.length_a   1.000
_cell.length_b   1.000
_cell.length_c   1.000
_cell.angle_alpha   90.00
_cell.angle_beta   90.00
_cell.angle_gamma   90.00
#
_symmetry.space_group_name_H-M   'P 1'
#
loop_
_entity.id
_entity.type
_entity.pdbx_description
1 polymer ?
#
loop_
_entity_poly.entity_id
_entity_poly.type
_entity_poly.pdbx_seq_one_letter_code
_entity_poly.pdbx_strand_id
1 'polypeptide(L)'
;MPDDTFDEAAIFHEGLRLFNEQEWFDAHETWEDIWVMASGPRKLFYQGLIQCAVVLEHVRRGNPRGVRSVWKTAQSKFVDLPDVYMGIDIRQLLKDEYHAIRRILDLPVERFNPRLGRGQDLPYDSLHAPTIELLADPFEDQ
;
A
#
# COMPACT_ATOMS: atom_id res chain seq x y z
N MET A 1 -21.00 17.68 -22.88
CA MET A 1 -20.58 16.73 -21.84
C MET A 1 -19.48 17.44 -21.09
N PRO A 2 -19.53 17.62 -19.76
CA PRO A 2 -18.37 18.10 -19.04
C PRO A 2 -17.24 17.10 -19.29
N ASP A 3 -16.05 17.62 -19.47
CA ASP A 3 -14.82 16.90 -19.73
C ASP A 3 -14.56 15.93 -18.56
N ASP A 4 -14.82 14.62 -18.72
CA ASP A 4 -14.38 13.57 -17.78
C ASP A 4 -12.84 13.45 -17.90
N THR A 5 -12.16 14.53 -17.55
CA THR A 5 -10.71 14.61 -17.54
C THR A 5 -10.25 13.79 -16.35
N PHE A 6 -9.69 12.61 -16.65
CA PHE A 6 -8.98 11.79 -15.70
C PHE A 6 -7.89 12.64 -15.02
N ASP A 7 -8.11 12.96 -13.75
CA ASP A 7 -7.21 13.77 -12.94
C ASP A 7 -6.35 12.83 -12.07
N GLU A 8 -5.21 12.41 -12.64
CA GLU A 8 -4.25 11.54 -11.95
C GLU A 8 -3.76 12.17 -10.65
N ALA A 9 -3.58 13.50 -10.62
CA ALA A 9 -3.09 14.21 -9.44
C ALA A 9 -4.13 14.15 -8.31
N ALA A 10 -5.39 14.50 -8.60
CA ALA A 10 -6.45 14.44 -7.59
C ALA A 10 -6.63 13.04 -7.01
N ILE A 11 -6.63 12.00 -7.86
CA ILE A 11 -6.76 10.60 -7.40
C ILE A 11 -5.53 10.17 -6.58
N PHE A 12 -4.33 10.56 -7.01
CA PHE A 12 -3.10 10.27 -6.27
C PHE A 12 -3.13 10.86 -4.85
N HIS A 13 -3.43 12.16 -4.74
CA HIS A 13 -3.49 12.85 -3.45
C HIS A 13 -4.62 12.34 -2.55
N GLU A 14 -5.78 12.02 -3.12
CA GLU A 14 -6.89 11.47 -2.33
C GLU A 14 -6.53 10.10 -1.75
N GLY A 15 -5.91 9.21 -2.53
CA GLY A 15 -5.45 7.94 -2.00
C GLY A 15 -4.37 8.09 -0.92
N LEU A 16 -3.49 9.10 -1.01
CA LEU A 16 -2.53 9.42 0.06
C LEU A 16 -3.22 9.87 1.35
N ARG A 17 -4.21 10.77 1.23
CA ARG A 17 -5.01 11.24 2.36
C ARG A 17 -5.70 10.07 3.05
N LEU A 18 -6.39 9.22 2.28
CA LEU A 18 -7.07 8.03 2.79
C LEU A 18 -6.10 7.04 3.44
N PHE A 19 -4.94 6.80 2.83
CA PHE A 19 -3.91 5.91 3.39
C PHE A 19 -3.44 6.40 4.77
N ASN A 20 -3.16 7.70 4.89
CA ASN A 20 -2.71 8.33 6.13
C ASN A 20 -3.79 8.39 7.22
N GLU A 21 -5.06 8.49 6.82
CA GLU A 21 -6.22 8.34 7.72
C GLU A 21 -6.52 6.88 8.08
N GLN A 22 -5.68 5.95 7.61
CA GLN A 22 -5.83 4.51 7.76
C GLN A 22 -7.04 3.93 7.03
N GLU A 23 -7.71 4.66 6.14
CA GLU A 23 -8.77 4.13 5.28
C GLU A 23 -8.18 3.32 4.11
N TRP A 24 -7.40 2.29 4.43
CA TRP A 24 -6.62 1.50 3.47
C TRP A 24 -7.48 0.77 2.43
N PHE A 25 -8.75 0.50 2.72
CA PHE A 25 -9.68 -0.04 1.73
C PHE A 25 -9.94 1.01 0.64
N ASP A 26 -10.41 2.18 1.04
CA ASP A 26 -10.75 3.25 0.12
C ASP A 26 -9.52 3.79 -0.60
N ALA A 27 -8.35 3.82 0.06
CA ALA A 27 -7.08 4.23 -0.55
C ALA A 27 -6.70 3.34 -1.76
N HIS A 28 -6.82 2.02 -1.64
CA HIS A 28 -6.45 1.13 -2.74
C HIS A 28 -7.49 1.10 -3.87
N GLU A 29 -8.78 1.23 -3.54
CA GLU A 29 -9.83 1.39 -4.56
C GLU A 29 -9.60 2.69 -5.34
N THR A 30 -9.28 3.79 -4.64
CA THR A 30 -8.99 5.09 -5.25
C THR A 30 -7.80 5.00 -6.22
N TRP A 31 -6.69 4.38 -5.80
CA TRP A 31 -5.54 4.22 -6.69
C TRP A 31 -5.73 3.20 -7.82
N GLU A 32 -6.75 2.35 -7.78
CA GLU A 32 -7.01 1.35 -8.83
C GLU A 32 -7.27 2.02 -10.19
N ASP A 33 -8.03 3.13 -10.19
CA ASP A 33 -8.35 3.90 -11.39
C ASP A 33 -7.09 4.39 -12.11
N ILE A 34 -6.13 4.97 -11.37
CA ILE A 34 -4.87 5.45 -11.96
C ILE A 34 -3.92 4.31 -12.32
N TRP A 35 -3.96 3.20 -11.58
CA TRP A 35 -3.16 2.01 -11.90
C TRP A 35 -3.57 1.33 -13.21
N VAL A 36 -4.89 1.25 -13.47
CA VAL A 36 -5.43 0.67 -14.70
C VAL A 36 -4.91 1.44 -15.92
N MET A 37 -4.92 2.78 -15.83
CA MET A 37 -4.47 3.68 -16.89
C MET A 37 -2.94 3.80 -17.00
N ALA A 38 -2.21 3.54 -15.92
CA ALA A 38 -0.76 3.67 -15.89
C ALA A 38 -0.03 2.61 -16.73
N SER A 39 1.15 3.00 -17.22
CA SER A 39 2.10 2.14 -17.93
C SER A 39 3.52 2.32 -17.39
N GLY A 40 4.43 1.41 -17.77
CA GLY A 40 5.84 1.48 -17.39
C GLY A 40 6.07 1.52 -15.87
N PRO A 41 7.07 2.30 -15.39
CA PRO A 41 7.40 2.42 -13.97
C PRO A 41 6.23 2.90 -13.09
N ARG A 42 5.36 3.81 -13.58
CA ARG A 42 4.17 4.27 -12.83
C ARG A 42 3.19 3.14 -12.54
N LYS A 43 3.00 2.20 -13.48
CA LYS A 43 2.12 1.04 -13.26
C LYS A 43 2.62 0.16 -12.11
N LEU A 44 3.93 -0.08 -12.04
CA LEU A 44 4.54 -0.85 -10.96
C LEU A 44 4.43 -0.10 -9.63
N PHE A 45 4.70 1.20 -9.64
CA PHE A 45 4.58 2.07 -8.47
C PHE A 45 3.18 2.05 -7.85
N TYR A 46 2.13 2.34 -8.65
CA TYR A 46 0.76 2.33 -8.14
C TYR A 46 0.34 0.93 -7.68
N GLN A 47 0.75 -0.12 -8.39
CA GLN A 47 0.49 -1.48 -7.94
C GLN A 47 1.16 -1.78 -6.58
N GLY A 48 2.35 -1.24 -6.34
CA GLY A 48 3.03 -1.34 -5.06
C GLY A 48 2.27 -0.64 -3.94
N LEU A 49 1.85 0.63 -4.15
CA LEU A 49 1.05 1.39 -3.18
C LEU A 49 -0.27 0.72 -2.83
N ILE A 50 -1.00 0.25 -3.85
CA ILE A 50 -2.22 -0.55 -3.70
C ILE A 50 -1.93 -1.78 -2.84
N GLN A 51 -0.84 -2.50 -3.10
CA GLN A 51 -0.50 -3.70 -2.33
C GLN A 51 -0.10 -3.39 -0.88
N CYS A 52 0.60 -2.29 -0.60
CA CYS A 52 0.87 -1.79 0.75
C CYS A 52 -0.43 -1.54 1.52
N ALA A 53 -1.39 -0.84 0.91
CA ALA A 53 -2.71 -0.62 1.51
C ALA A 53 -3.48 -1.95 1.75
N VAL A 54 -3.45 -2.88 0.78
CA VAL A 54 -4.07 -4.20 0.92
C VAL A 54 -3.44 -5.05 2.02
N VAL A 55 -2.12 -4.94 2.26
CA VAL A 55 -1.46 -5.61 3.39
C VAL A 55 -2.05 -5.14 4.71
N LEU A 56 -2.17 -3.83 4.91
CA LEU A 56 -2.73 -3.25 6.13
C LEU A 56 -4.23 -3.55 6.27
N GLU A 57 -4.98 -3.60 5.16
CA GLU A 57 -6.36 -4.06 5.18
C GLU A 57 -6.46 -5.56 5.53
N HIS A 58 -5.49 -6.39 5.14
CA HIS A 58 -5.39 -7.77 5.62
C HIS A 58 -5.04 -7.86 7.10
N VAL A 59 -4.25 -6.93 7.63
CA VAL A 59 -4.05 -6.81 9.07
C VAL A 59 -5.39 -6.53 9.77
N ARG A 60 -6.11 -5.49 9.33
CA ARG A 60 -7.43 -5.11 9.88
C ARG A 60 -8.43 -6.27 9.84
N ARG A 61 -8.43 -7.03 8.74
CA ARG A 61 -9.32 -8.19 8.56
C ARG A 61 -8.84 -9.44 9.31
N GLY A 62 -7.72 -9.41 10.04
CA GLY A 62 -7.20 -10.56 10.75
C GLY A 62 -6.80 -11.71 9.80
N ASN A 63 -6.18 -11.40 8.67
CA ASN A 63 -5.80 -12.35 7.62
C ASN A 63 -4.26 -12.46 7.45
N PRO A 64 -3.56 -13.25 8.29
CA PRO A 64 -2.10 -13.33 8.26
C PRO A 64 -1.56 -13.92 6.96
N ARG A 65 -2.32 -14.83 6.33
CA ARG A 65 -1.97 -15.37 5.00
C ARG A 65 -2.00 -14.29 3.94
N GLY A 66 -3.01 -13.42 3.99
CA GLY A 66 -3.12 -12.25 3.12
C GLY A 66 -1.94 -11.30 3.30
N VAL A 67 -1.65 -10.91 4.55
CA VAL A 67 -0.50 -10.08 4.92
C VAL A 67 0.78 -10.63 4.28
N ARG A 68 1.13 -11.90 4.55
CA ARG A 68 2.37 -12.51 4.04
C ARG A 68 2.41 -12.60 2.52
N SER A 69 1.30 -12.98 1.89
CA SER A 69 1.26 -13.18 0.44
C SER A 69 1.37 -11.87 -0.33
N VAL A 70 0.62 -10.84 0.09
CA VAL A 70 0.59 -9.54 -0.59
C VAL A 70 1.85 -8.74 -0.27
N TRP A 71 2.38 -8.81 0.96
CA TRP A 71 3.63 -8.15 1.31
C TRP A 71 4.79 -8.59 0.41
N LYS A 72 4.94 -9.90 0.17
CA LYS A 72 5.97 -10.43 -0.73
C LYS A 72 5.84 -9.87 -2.15
N THR A 73 4.62 -9.70 -2.66
CA THR A 73 4.42 -9.15 -4.00
C THR A 73 4.62 -7.63 -4.01
N ALA A 74 4.23 -6.91 -2.95
CA ALA A 74 4.37 -5.47 -2.84
C ALA A 74 5.83 -5.05 -2.99
N GLN A 75 6.72 -5.71 -2.23
CA GLN A 75 8.16 -5.50 -2.29
C GLN A 75 8.71 -5.65 -3.71
N SER A 76 8.25 -6.66 -4.47
CA SER A 76 8.71 -6.90 -5.84
C SER A 76 8.33 -5.79 -6.84
N LYS A 77 7.33 -4.96 -6.53
CA LYS A 77 6.90 -3.85 -7.40
C LYS A 77 7.85 -2.66 -7.37
N PHE A 78 8.61 -2.54 -6.28
CA PHE A 78 9.51 -1.42 -6.05
C PHE A 78 10.97 -1.72 -6.39
N VAL A 79 11.34 -2.98 -6.67
CA VAL A 79 12.75 -3.40 -6.85
C VAL A 79 13.48 -2.62 -7.94
N ASP A 80 12.79 -2.31 -9.04
CA ASP A 80 13.39 -1.61 -10.20
C ASP A 80 13.09 -0.10 -10.18
N LEU A 81 12.51 0.42 -9.10
CA LEU A 81 12.22 1.84 -8.91
C LEU A 81 13.32 2.49 -8.05
N PRO A 82 13.58 3.80 -8.21
CA PRO A 82 14.45 4.53 -7.30
C PRO A 82 13.87 4.58 -5.88
N ASP A 83 14.74 4.75 -4.87
CA ASP A 83 14.34 4.87 -3.45
C ASP A 83 13.26 5.95 -3.23
N VAL A 84 13.30 7.02 -4.02
CA VAL A 84 12.27 8.06 -4.07
C VAL A 84 11.67 8.09 -5.47
N TYR A 85 10.35 7.89 -5.56
CA TYR A 85 9.61 7.93 -6.83
C TYR A 85 8.26 8.61 -6.63
N MET A 86 7.86 9.48 -7.55
CA MET A 86 6.61 10.27 -7.47
C MET A 86 6.46 11.00 -6.12
N GLY A 87 7.57 11.52 -5.59
CA GLY A 87 7.57 12.22 -4.30
C GLY A 87 7.56 11.35 -3.05
N ILE A 88 7.38 10.03 -3.17
CA ILE A 88 7.31 9.12 -2.02
C ILE A 88 8.68 8.49 -1.76
N ASP A 89 9.14 8.53 -0.51
CA ASP A 89 10.25 7.69 -0.03
C ASP A 89 9.77 6.24 0.12
N ILE A 90 9.94 5.45 -0.94
CA ILE A 90 9.54 4.05 -0.99
C ILE A 90 10.31 3.23 0.04
N ARG A 91 11.59 3.55 0.25
CA ARG A 91 12.42 2.83 1.20
C ARG A 91 11.92 3.01 2.62
N GLN A 92 11.55 4.22 3.00
CA GLN A 92 11.00 4.53 4.32
C GLN A 92 9.60 3.90 4.48
N LEU A 93 8.73 3.98 3.46
CA LEU A 93 7.44 3.31 3.44
C LEU A 93 7.56 1.80 3.71
N LEU A 94 8.41 1.10 2.96
CA LEU A 94 8.60 -0.35 3.11
C LEU A 94 9.20 -0.71 4.48
N LYS A 95 10.07 0.15 5.02
CA LYS A 95 10.66 -0.04 6.34
C LYS A 95 9.60 0.08 7.44
N ASP A 96 8.76 1.10 7.40
CA ASP A 96 7.73 1.33 8.42
C ASP A 96 6.66 0.24 8.36
N GLU A 97 6.19 -0.10 7.16
CA GLU A 97 5.24 -1.19 6.98
C GLU A 97 5.80 -2.53 7.47
N TYR A 98 7.07 -2.83 7.17
CA TYR A 98 7.74 -4.01 7.72
C TYR A 98 7.77 -3.98 9.26
N HIS A 99 8.11 -2.86 9.88
CA HIS A 99 8.08 -2.74 11.34
C HIS A 99 6.68 -2.97 11.91
N ALA A 100 5.65 -2.48 11.23
CA ALA A 100 4.25 -2.65 11.60
C ALA A 100 3.80 -4.12 11.56
N ILE A 101 4.27 -4.90 10.56
CA ILE A 101 3.79 -6.27 10.30
C ILE A 101 4.76 -7.39 10.68
N ARG A 102 6.03 -7.12 11.02
CA ARG A 102 7.06 -8.16 11.22
C ARG A 102 6.64 -9.25 12.22
N ARG A 103 5.95 -8.89 13.31
CA ARG A 103 5.46 -9.86 14.31
C ARG A 103 4.38 -10.79 13.74
N ILE A 104 3.64 -10.33 12.73
CA ILE A 104 2.66 -11.14 11.99
C ILE A 104 3.39 -12.12 11.06
N LEU A 105 4.46 -11.67 10.40
CA LEU A 105 5.29 -12.51 9.53
C LEU A 105 6.01 -13.62 10.30
N ASP A 106 6.36 -13.37 11.56
CA ASP A 106 7.03 -14.32 12.47
C ASP A 106 6.06 -15.26 13.21
N LEU A 107 4.75 -15.22 12.91
CA LEU A 107 3.78 -16.11 13.55
C LEU A 107 4.09 -17.60 13.27
N PRO A 108 3.67 -18.52 14.16
CA PRO A 108 3.73 -19.95 13.89
C PRO A 108 3.03 -20.33 12.58
N VAL A 109 3.58 -21.30 11.86
CA VAL A 109 3.11 -21.69 10.50
C VAL A 109 1.61 -22.05 10.47
N GLU A 110 1.08 -22.56 11.59
CA GLU A 110 -0.32 -22.93 11.78
C GLU A 110 -1.26 -21.73 11.61
N ARG A 111 -0.82 -20.52 11.98
CA ARG A 111 -1.60 -19.27 11.84
C ARG A 111 -1.88 -18.93 10.37
N PHE A 112 -1.09 -19.46 9.44
CA PHE A 112 -1.27 -19.26 8.00
C PHE A 112 -2.12 -20.34 7.33
N ASN A 113 -2.71 -21.25 8.10
CA ASN A 113 -3.58 -22.31 7.58
C ASN A 113 -4.82 -21.69 6.89
N PRO A 114 -5.07 -21.99 5.60
CA PRO A 114 -6.24 -21.49 4.87
C PRO A 114 -7.59 -21.75 5.56
N ARG A 115 -7.69 -22.80 6.38
CA ARG A 115 -8.91 -23.18 7.09
C ARG A 115 -9.26 -22.24 8.25
N LEU A 116 -8.30 -21.49 8.80
CA LEU A 116 -8.55 -20.53 9.87
C LEU A 116 -9.21 -19.25 9.36
N GLY A 117 -9.07 -18.93 8.06
CA GLY A 117 -9.70 -17.78 7.44
C GLY A 117 -9.23 -16.43 8.02
N ARG A 118 -10.15 -15.47 7.98
CA ARG A 118 -10.01 -14.09 8.47
C ARG A 118 -10.50 -13.97 9.93
N GLY A 119 -10.28 -12.82 10.57
CA GLY A 119 -10.74 -12.54 11.94
C GLY A 119 -9.81 -13.08 13.03
N GLN A 120 -8.58 -13.44 12.68
CA GLN A 120 -7.57 -13.82 13.66
C GLN A 120 -7.04 -12.56 14.36
N ASP A 121 -6.74 -12.67 15.65
CA ASP A 121 -6.01 -11.62 16.37
C ASP A 121 -4.56 -11.55 15.88
N LEU A 122 -4.12 -10.38 15.41
CA LEU A 122 -2.82 -10.19 14.78
C LEU A 122 -1.99 -9.17 15.57
N PRO A 123 -0.70 -9.46 15.85
CA PRO A 123 0.18 -8.56 16.62
C PRO A 123 0.68 -7.39 15.77
N TYR A 124 -0.23 -6.55 15.29
CA TYR A 124 0.09 -5.33 14.55
C TYR A 124 0.72 -4.27 15.45
N ASP A 125 1.80 -3.64 15.00
CA ASP A 125 2.46 -2.56 15.70
C ASP A 125 1.99 -1.21 15.16
N SER A 126 0.90 -0.68 15.74
CA SER A 126 0.31 0.59 15.31
C SER A 126 1.19 1.81 15.56
N LEU A 127 2.23 1.71 16.40
CA LEU A 127 3.20 2.79 16.59
C LEU A 127 4.08 3.00 15.36
N HIS A 128 4.19 1.97 14.52
CA HIS A 128 4.91 2.00 13.25
C HIS A 128 3.95 1.92 12.07
N ALA A 129 2.66 2.26 12.26
CA ALA A 129 1.73 2.34 11.15
C ALA A 129 2.30 3.29 10.09
N PRO A 130 2.50 2.84 8.85
CA PRO A 130 3.14 3.66 7.84
C PRO A 130 2.24 4.84 7.51
N THR A 131 2.85 6.02 7.40
CA THR A 131 2.26 7.21 6.82
C THR A 131 3.13 7.66 5.66
N ILE A 132 2.52 8.23 4.64
CA ILE A 132 3.21 8.71 3.45
C ILE A 132 3.19 10.24 3.49
N GLU A 133 4.36 10.83 3.63
CA GLU A 133 4.60 12.26 3.41
C GLU A 133 5.33 12.44 2.08
N LEU A 134 4.86 13.39 1.27
CA LEU A 134 5.51 13.71 0.00
C LEU A 134 6.78 14.53 0.26
N LEU A 135 7.90 14.05 -0.26
CA LEU A 135 9.16 14.79 -0.33
C LEU A 135 9.13 15.90 -1.39
N ALA A 136 8.34 15.70 -2.45
CA ALA A 136 8.07 16.66 -3.51
C ALA A 136 6.77 16.26 -4.21
N ASP A 137 5.94 17.21 -4.62
CA ASP A 137 4.74 16.91 -5.39
C ASP A 137 5.10 16.64 -6.88
N PRO A 138 4.82 15.45 -7.43
CA PRO A 138 5.13 15.15 -8.83
C PRO A 138 4.22 15.86 -9.84
N PHE A 139 3.20 16.61 -9.38
CA PHE A 139 2.22 17.31 -10.20
C PHE A 139 2.26 18.84 -10.07
N GLU A 140 3.02 19.42 -9.13
CA GLU A 140 3.10 20.89 -8.92
C GLU A 140 3.74 21.68 -10.09
N ASP A 141 4.40 21.01 -11.04
CA ASP A 141 5.06 21.61 -12.21
C ASP A 141 4.43 21.23 -13.58
N GLN A 142 3.18 20.74 -13.62
CA GLN A 142 2.50 20.31 -14.85
C GLN A 142 1.52 21.34 -15.43
#